data_AF-A0A3S4EH85-F1
#
_entry.id   AF-A0A3S4EH85-F1
#
_cell.length_a   1.000
_cell.length_b   1.000
_cell.length_c   1.000
_cell.angle_alpha   90.00
_cell.angle_beta   90.00
_cell.angle_gamma   90.00
#
_symmetry.space_group_name_H-M   'P 1'
#
loop_
_entity.id
_entity.type
_entity.pdbx_description
1 polymer ?
#
loop_
_entity_poly.entity_id
_entity_poly.type
_entity_poly.pdbx_seq_one_letter_code
_entity_poly.pdbx_strand_id
1 'polypeptide(L)'
;MVAAEDISFTTVEDAKRFVDETGVDMLAVSVGTVHGLYTGKAQLQHRRLAEITAATGTPLVLHGGTGVSDEDMRLAVAGGIEKVNVGTEMNVQWVGRCKEMFEKGKVSDSVRKFLIPANEAVTQVLAEKIGLFK
;
A
#
# COMPACT_ATOMS: atom_id res chain seq x y z
N MET A 1 8.02 8.49 11.71
CA MET A 1 6.57 8.48 11.95
C MET A 1 6.04 9.80 11.44
N VAL A 2 5.02 9.80 10.59
CA VAL A 2 4.35 11.03 10.17
C VAL A 2 3.30 11.36 11.24
N ALA A 3 3.35 12.55 11.82
CA ALA A 3 2.34 13.00 12.78
C ALA A 3 0.99 13.15 12.07
N ALA A 4 -0.11 12.83 12.76
CA ALA A 4 -1.46 12.88 12.19
C ALA A 4 -1.91 14.31 11.80
N GLU A 5 -1.18 15.33 12.24
CA GLU A 5 -1.52 16.75 12.13
C GLU A 5 -1.16 17.36 10.77
N ASP A 6 -0.40 16.65 9.92
CA ASP A 6 0.09 17.15 8.62
C ASP A 6 -0.50 16.42 7.39
N ILE A 7 -1.57 15.63 7.56
CA ILE A 7 -2.16 14.88 6.44
C ILE A 7 -2.98 15.83 5.54
N SER A 8 -2.35 16.28 4.45
CA SER A 8 -3.03 17.00 3.37
C SER A 8 -3.67 16.01 2.39
N PHE A 9 -4.97 16.17 2.15
CA PHE A 9 -5.73 15.33 1.23
C PHE A 9 -5.85 15.97 -0.14
N THR A 10 -5.74 15.17 -1.19
CA THR A 10 -5.92 15.62 -2.57
C THR A 10 -7.33 16.16 -2.77
N THR A 11 -7.49 17.39 -3.23
CA THR A 11 -8.81 17.95 -3.59
C THR A 11 -9.22 17.50 -4.99
N VAL A 12 -10.52 17.55 -5.30
CA VAL A 12 -11.03 17.18 -6.62
C VAL A 12 -10.56 18.21 -7.66
N GLU A 13 -10.58 19.49 -7.28
CA GLU A 13 -10.18 20.61 -8.11
C GLU A 13 -8.69 20.54 -8.47
N ASP A 14 -7.81 20.26 -7.49
CA ASP A 14 -6.38 20.14 -7.75
C ASP A 14 -6.06 18.90 -8.58
N ALA A 15 -6.71 17.77 -8.32
CA ALA A 15 -6.53 16.55 -9.11
C ALA A 15 -6.93 16.77 -10.58
N LYS A 16 -8.09 17.39 -10.81
CA LYS A 16 -8.56 17.71 -12.16
C LYS A 16 -7.61 18.66 -12.88
N ARG A 17 -7.24 19.77 -12.24
CA ARG A 17 -6.30 20.74 -12.82
C ARG A 17 -4.98 20.07 -13.17
N PHE A 18 -4.43 19.29 -12.25
CA PHE A 18 -3.14 18.63 -12.45
C PHE A 18 -3.19 17.66 -13.64
N VAL A 19 -4.22 16.82 -13.74
CA VAL A 19 -4.39 15.89 -14.87
C VAL A 19 -4.56 16.64 -16.19
N ASP A 20 -5.43 17.65 -16.23
CA ASP A 20 -5.70 18.43 -17.46
C ASP A 20 -4.44 19.17 -17.95
N GLU A 21 -3.60 19.67 -17.04
CA GLU A 21 -2.38 20.40 -17.39
C GLU A 21 -1.18 19.52 -17.73
N THR A 22 -1.08 18.33 -17.12
CA THR A 22 0.11 17.48 -17.24
C THR A 22 -0.06 16.31 -18.18
N GLY A 23 -1.28 15.83 -18.40
CA GLY A 23 -1.56 14.65 -19.22
C GLY A 23 -0.98 13.35 -18.66
N VAL A 24 -0.82 13.23 -17.33
CA VAL A 24 -0.29 12.01 -16.71
C VAL A 24 -1.16 10.78 -16.99
N ASP A 25 -0.52 9.63 -17.18
CA ASP A 25 -1.22 8.36 -17.41
C ASP A 25 -1.91 7.80 -16.15
N MET A 26 -1.40 8.14 -14.96
CA MET A 26 -1.97 7.75 -13.67
C MET A 26 -1.72 8.82 -12.61
N LEU A 27 -2.63 8.94 -11.64
CA LEU A 27 -2.52 9.92 -10.56
C LEU A 27 -2.46 9.25 -9.19
N ALA A 28 -1.38 9.49 -8.45
CA ALA A 28 -1.30 9.15 -7.03
C ALA A 28 -2.09 10.14 -6.18
N VAL A 29 -2.97 9.63 -5.31
CA VAL A 29 -3.86 10.46 -4.49
C VAL A 29 -3.64 10.24 -2.99
N SER A 30 -3.73 11.33 -2.22
CA SER A 30 -3.76 11.30 -0.76
C SER A 30 -5.20 11.28 -0.29
N VAL A 31 -5.68 10.09 0.11
CA VAL A 31 -7.09 9.83 0.49
C VAL A 31 -7.24 9.12 1.84
N GLY A 32 -6.21 9.12 2.69
CA GLY A 32 -6.29 8.52 4.04
C GLY A 32 -5.35 7.36 4.32
N THR A 33 -4.51 6.99 3.35
CA THR A 33 -3.39 6.08 3.60
C THR A 33 -2.20 6.83 4.20
N VAL A 34 -1.44 6.14 5.04
CA VAL A 34 -0.21 6.66 5.66
C VAL A 34 0.93 5.70 5.40
N HIS A 35 2.14 6.22 5.17
CA HIS A 35 3.33 5.39 5.02
C HIS A 35 3.83 4.89 6.39
N GLY A 36 3.97 3.57 6.53
CA GLY A 36 4.61 2.91 7.68
C GLY A 36 3.65 2.07 8.54
N LEU A 37 4.14 1.58 9.68
CA LEU A 37 3.27 0.97 10.69
C LEU A 37 2.49 2.08 11.40
N TYR A 38 1.27 2.33 10.94
CA TYR A 38 0.33 3.17 11.66
C TYR A 38 -0.35 2.33 12.75
N THR A 39 -0.51 2.89 13.95
CA THR A 39 -1.10 2.22 15.12
C THR A 39 -2.63 2.37 15.20
N GLY A 40 -3.25 3.13 14.28
CA GLY A 40 -4.70 3.26 14.13
C GLY A 40 -5.24 2.56 12.88
N LYS A 41 -6.57 2.54 12.71
CA LYS A 41 -7.19 2.10 11.46
C LYS A 41 -7.06 3.21 10.42
N ALA A 42 -6.45 2.93 9.27
CA ALA A 42 -6.52 3.83 8.13
C ALA A 42 -7.99 4.02 7.73
N GLN A 43 -8.41 5.26 7.49
CA GLN A 43 -9.77 5.56 7.02
C GLN A 43 -9.68 6.18 5.64
N LEU A 44 -10.05 5.39 4.62
CA LEU A 44 -10.08 5.86 3.25
C LEU A 44 -11.30 6.76 3.02
N GLN A 45 -11.06 7.91 2.37
CA GLN A 45 -12.11 8.82 1.93
C GLN A 45 -12.73 8.33 0.62
N HIS A 46 -13.50 7.23 0.69
CA HIS A 46 -14.12 6.57 -0.47
C HIS A 46 -14.95 7.53 -1.34
N ARG A 47 -15.68 8.46 -0.71
CA ARG A 47 -16.45 9.49 -1.44
C ARG A 47 -15.54 10.40 -2.28
N ARG A 48 -14.46 10.92 -1.67
CA ARG A 48 -13.49 11.79 -2.34
C ARG A 48 -12.79 11.05 -3.48
N LEU A 49 -12.45 9.78 -3.26
CA LEU A 49 -11.88 8.92 -4.28
C LEU A 49 -12.80 8.83 -5.51
N ALA A 50 -14.09 8.53 -5.30
CA ALA A 50 -15.06 8.48 -6.39
C ALA A 50 -15.24 9.83 -7.12
N GLU A 51 -15.25 10.94 -6.38
CA GLU A 51 -15.33 12.29 -6.94
C GLU A 51 -14.10 12.63 -7.79
N ILE A 52 -12.89 12.26 -7.34
CA ILE A 52 -11.65 12.43 -8.12
C ILE A 52 -11.70 11.58 -9.40
N THR A 53 -12.03 10.30 -9.29
CA THR A 53 -12.14 9.39 -10.45
C THR A 53 -13.10 9.93 -11.51
N ALA A 54 -14.26 10.43 -11.08
CA ALA A 54 -15.25 11.01 -11.99
C ALA A 54 -14.77 12.31 -12.66
N ALA A 55 -13.99 13.13 -11.96
CA ALA A 55 -13.52 14.42 -12.45
C ALA A 55 -12.31 14.30 -13.39
N THR A 56 -11.43 13.31 -13.18
CA THR A 56 -10.19 13.13 -13.93
C THR A 56 -10.30 12.08 -15.05
N GLY A 57 -11.13 11.05 -14.87
CA GLY A 57 -11.17 9.89 -15.77
C GLY A 57 -9.84 9.14 -15.89
N THR A 58 -8.89 9.40 -14.99
CA THR A 58 -7.52 8.87 -15.02
C THR A 58 -7.36 7.77 -13.96
N PRO A 59 -6.70 6.64 -14.27
CA PRO A 59 -6.41 5.60 -13.29
C PRO A 59 -5.72 6.14 -12.04
N LEU A 60 -6.21 5.77 -10.85
CA LEU A 60 -5.68 6.28 -9.59
C LEU A 60 -4.71 5.28 -8.91
N VAL A 61 -3.71 5.83 -8.23
CA VAL A 61 -2.68 5.07 -7.50
C VAL A 61 -2.82 5.27 -6.00
N LEU A 62 -2.91 4.17 -5.26
CA LEU A 62 -2.93 4.15 -3.80
C LEU A 62 -1.53 3.88 -3.24
N HIS A 63 -0.96 4.89 -2.59
CA HIS A 63 0.30 4.76 -1.88
C HIS A 63 0.09 4.26 -0.45
N GLY A 64 0.75 3.17 -0.06
CA GLY A 64 0.75 2.70 1.33
C GLY A 64 -0.51 1.92 1.74
N GLY A 65 -0.66 0.69 1.25
CA GLY A 65 -1.77 -0.20 1.64
C GLY A 65 -1.64 -0.86 3.03
N THR A 66 -0.53 -0.68 3.74
CA THR A 66 -0.30 -1.33 5.03
C THR A 66 -1.23 -0.76 6.11
N GLY A 67 -2.02 -1.63 6.76
CA GLY A 67 -3.00 -1.23 7.77
C GLY A 67 -4.37 -0.81 7.22
N VAL A 68 -4.56 -0.86 5.89
CA VAL A 68 -5.88 -0.76 5.26
C VAL A 68 -6.56 -2.13 5.35
N SER A 69 -7.84 -2.16 5.72
CA SER A 69 -8.60 -3.41 5.76
C SER A 69 -8.81 -3.97 4.35
N ASP A 70 -8.92 -5.29 4.21
CA ASP A 70 -9.21 -5.92 2.91
C ASP A 70 -10.52 -5.39 2.30
N GLU A 71 -11.50 -5.06 3.15
CA GLU A 71 -12.77 -4.46 2.72
C GLU A 71 -12.59 -3.05 2.16
N ASP A 72 -11.88 -2.18 2.90
CA ASP A 72 -11.57 -0.83 2.43
C ASP A 72 -10.75 -0.87 1.13
N MET A 73 -9.86 -1.84 1.02
CA MET A 73 -9.05 -2.02 -0.18
C MET A 73 -9.92 -2.38 -1.39
N ARG A 74 -10.89 -3.29 -1.24
CA ARG A 74 -11.86 -3.62 -2.29
C ARG A 74 -12.71 -2.42 -2.69
N LEU A 75 -13.21 -1.67 -1.71
CA LEU A 75 -13.97 -0.45 -1.95
C LEU A 75 -13.13 0.61 -2.69
N ALA A 76 -11.85 0.73 -2.36
CA ALA A 76 -10.94 1.65 -3.04
C ALA A 76 -10.72 1.26 -4.51
N VAL A 77 -10.52 -0.03 -4.79
CA VAL A 77 -10.42 -0.53 -6.17
C VAL A 77 -11.71 -0.25 -6.94
N ALA A 78 -12.88 -0.54 -6.34
CA ALA A 78 -14.17 -0.21 -6.95
C ALA A 78 -14.38 1.30 -7.17
N GLY A 79 -13.70 2.15 -6.39
CA GLY A 79 -13.73 3.61 -6.49
C GLY A 79 -12.76 4.22 -7.51
N GLY A 80 -11.96 3.42 -8.22
CA GLY A 80 -11.05 3.87 -9.28
C GLY A 80 -9.55 3.71 -9.00
N ILE A 81 -9.17 3.06 -7.89
CA ILE A 81 -7.78 2.65 -7.68
C ILE A 81 -7.46 1.49 -8.62
N GLU A 82 -6.49 1.69 -9.52
CA GLU A 82 -6.01 0.66 -10.45
C GLU A 82 -4.59 0.19 -10.13
N LYS A 83 -3.87 0.92 -9.27
CA LYS A 83 -2.52 0.57 -8.82
C LYS A 83 -2.38 0.74 -7.32
N VAL A 84 -1.90 -0.31 -6.64
CA VAL A 84 -1.61 -0.27 -5.20
C VAL A 84 -0.12 -0.48 -4.94
N ASN A 85 0.46 0.36 -4.08
CA ASN A 85 1.85 0.20 -3.63
C ASN A 85 1.89 -0.54 -2.28
N VAL A 86 2.56 -1.69 -2.27
CA VAL A 86 2.81 -2.51 -1.07
C VAL A 86 4.32 -2.53 -0.83
N GLY A 87 4.77 -2.30 0.41
CA GLY A 87 6.20 -2.22 0.74
C GLY A 87 6.49 -2.53 2.19
N THR A 88 5.90 -1.78 3.11
CA THR A 88 6.12 -1.93 4.56
C THR A 88 5.83 -3.34 5.04
N GLU A 89 4.70 -3.92 4.64
CA GLU A 89 4.29 -5.27 5.05
C GLU A 89 5.26 -6.35 4.58
N MET A 90 5.72 -6.28 3.32
CA MET A 90 6.75 -7.20 2.81
C MET A 90 8.04 -7.09 3.62
N ASN A 91 8.49 -5.86 3.92
CA ASN A 91 9.71 -5.64 4.69
C ASN A 91 9.58 -6.18 6.13
N VAL A 92 8.45 -5.92 6.79
CA VAL A 92 8.19 -6.39 8.15
C VAL A 92 8.18 -7.91 8.23
N GLN A 93 7.49 -8.59 7.30
CA GLN A 93 7.43 -10.04 7.26
C GLN A 93 8.79 -10.66 6.94
N TRP A 94 9.53 -10.08 5.98
CA TRP A 94 10.87 -10.55 5.64
C TRP A 94 11.84 -10.41 6.80
N VAL A 95 11.91 -9.22 7.42
CA VAL A 95 12.80 -8.96 8.57
C VAL A 95 12.41 -9.83 9.77
N GLY A 96 11.11 -9.97 10.05
CA GLY A 96 10.60 -10.81 11.13
C GLY A 96 11.00 -12.28 10.94
N ARG A 97 10.83 -12.82 9.72
CA ARG A 97 11.23 -14.19 9.41
C ARG A 97 12.74 -14.38 9.43
N CYS A 98 13.52 -13.42 8.93
CA CYS A 98 14.97 -13.44 9.08
C CYS A 98 15.35 -13.55 10.56
N LYS A 99 14.84 -12.66 11.40
CA LYS A 99 15.13 -12.66 12.85
C LYS A 99 14.86 -14.02 13.49
N GLU A 100 13.68 -14.58 13.23
CA GLU A 100 13.28 -15.90 13.73
C GLU A 100 14.24 -17.02 13.28
N MET A 101 14.61 -17.04 12.00
CA MET A 101 15.45 -18.08 11.44
C MET A 101 16.90 -17.99 11.90
N PHE A 102 17.44 -16.77 12.04
CA PHE A 102 18.79 -16.54 12.55
C PHE A 102 18.91 -16.87 14.04
N GLU A 103 17.89 -16.57 14.86
CA GLU A 103 17.87 -16.93 16.29
C GLU A 103 17.89 -18.45 16.52
N LYS A 104 17.31 -19.24 15.61
CA LYS A 104 17.25 -20.71 15.69
C LYS A 104 18.48 -21.41 15.05
N GLY A 105 19.24 -20.70 14.22
CA GLY A 105 20.32 -21.25 13.41
C GLY A 105 21.65 -21.44 14.13
N LYS A 106 22.55 -22.25 13.54
CA LYS A 106 23.97 -22.31 13.95
C LYS A 106 24.84 -21.55 12.94
N VAL A 107 25.99 -21.06 13.39
CA VAL A 107 26.96 -20.36 12.51
C VAL A 107 27.42 -21.22 11.32
N SER A 108 27.47 -22.54 11.48
CA SER A 108 27.85 -23.48 10.42
C SER A 108 26.74 -23.79 9.42
N ASP A 109 25.50 -23.34 9.66
CA ASP A 109 24.41 -23.55 8.72
C ASP A 109 24.55 -22.67 7.48
N SER A 110 24.12 -23.21 6.34
CA SER A 110 24.03 -22.43 5.10
C SER A 110 23.05 -21.28 5.26
N VAL A 111 23.47 -20.07 4.86
CA VAL A 111 22.64 -18.86 4.88
C VAL A 111 21.32 -19.01 4.13
N ARG A 112 21.26 -19.94 3.16
CA ARG A 112 20.05 -20.27 2.40
C ARG A 112 18.91 -20.75 3.29
N LYS A 113 19.23 -21.44 4.40
CA LYS A 113 18.23 -21.89 5.38
C LYS A 113 17.51 -20.73 6.07
N PHE A 114 18.11 -19.53 6.10
CA PHE A 114 17.53 -18.34 6.73
C PHE A 114 16.81 -17.46 5.71
N LEU A 115 17.45 -17.23 4.54
CA LEU A 115 16.93 -16.28 3.54
C LEU A 115 15.81 -16.85 2.67
N ILE A 116 15.80 -18.16 2.39
CA ILE A 116 14.72 -18.76 1.59
C ILE A 116 13.36 -18.61 2.31
N PRO A 117 13.21 -18.99 3.60
CA PRO A 117 11.95 -18.78 4.31
C PRO A 117 11.53 -17.31 4.41
N ALA A 118 12.49 -16.38 4.50
CA ALA A 118 12.19 -14.95 4.49
C ALA A 118 11.63 -14.49 3.13
N ASN A 119 12.18 -14.99 2.03
CA ASN A 119 11.66 -14.73 0.68
C ASN A 119 10.28 -15.38 0.46
N GLU A 120 10.03 -16.56 1.04
CA GLU A 120 8.70 -17.19 1.04
C GLU A 120 7.67 -16.34 1.78
N ALA A 121 8.03 -15.71 2.90
CA ALA A 121 7.15 -14.78 3.61
C ALA A 121 6.74 -13.58 2.74
N VAL A 122 7.66 -13.01 1.95
CA VAL A 122 7.34 -11.96 0.97
C VAL A 122 6.41 -12.50 -0.13
N THR A 123 6.66 -13.71 -0.61
CA THR A 123 5.84 -14.36 -1.64
C THR A 123 4.40 -14.57 -1.16
N GLN A 124 4.21 -14.94 0.12
CA GLN A 124 2.89 -15.08 0.73
C GLN A 124 2.15 -13.75 0.77
N VAL A 125 2.79 -12.67 1.22
CA VAL A 125 2.21 -11.31 1.20
C VAL A 125 1.77 -10.93 -0.22
N LEU A 126 2.62 -11.16 -1.23
CA LEU A 126 2.28 -10.85 -2.62
C LEU A 126 1.07 -11.67 -3.11
N ALA A 127 1.04 -12.96 -2.83
CA ALA A 127 -0.08 -13.83 -3.23
C ALA A 127 -1.40 -13.39 -2.60
N GLU A 128 -1.38 -13.05 -1.31
CA GLU A 128 -2.54 -12.50 -0.60
C GLU A 128 -3.02 -11.21 -1.24
N LYS A 129 -2.13 -10.22 -1.44
CA LYS A 129 -2.52 -8.93 -2.03
C LYS A 129 -3.02 -9.07 -3.47
N ILE A 130 -2.37 -9.88 -4.29
CA ILE A 130 -2.85 -10.18 -5.65
C ILE A 130 -4.25 -10.80 -5.60
N GLY A 131 -4.53 -11.68 -4.64
CA GLY A 131 -5.85 -12.27 -4.45
C GLY A 131 -6.94 -11.28 -4.04
N LEU A 132 -6.58 -10.18 -3.36
CA LEU A 132 -7.53 -9.12 -2.98
C LEU A 132 -7.97 -8.23 -4.14
N PHE A 133 -7.15 -8.13 -5.18
CA PHE A 133 -7.35 -7.23 -6.33
C PHE A 133 -7.93 -7.92 -7.57
N LYS A 134 -8.34 -9.18 -7.46
CA LYS A 134 -8.97 -9.96 -8.54
C LYS A 134 -10.47 -9.80 -8.56
#